data_AF-A0A2X1PTS3-F1
#
_entry.id   AF-A0A2X1PTS3-F1
#
_cell.length_a   1.000
_cell.length_b   1.000
_cell.length_c   1.000
_cell.angle_alpha   90.00
_cell.angle_beta   90.00
_cell.angle_gamma   90.00
#
_symmetry.space_group_name_H-M   'P 1'
#
loop_
_entity.id
_entity.type
_entity.pdbx_description
1 polymer ?
#
loop_
_entity_poly.entity_id
_entity_poly.type
_entity_poly.pdbx_seq_one_letter_code
_entity_poly.pdbx_strand_id
1 'polypeptide(L)'
;MAVAATHDLPTLRGYWESGDLTLGKTLGLYPDEVVLRGLYQDRELAKQGLLDALHKYGCLPKRAGHKASLMSMTPTLNRGLQRYIADSNSALLGLQPEDWLDMAEPVNIPGTSYQYKNWRRKLSATLESMFADDGVNKLLKDLDRRRRAAAKKK
;
A
#
# COMPACT_ATOMS: atom_id res chain seq x y z
N MET A 1 -16.11 4.38 4.12
CA MET A 1 -15.15 4.57 3.01
C MET A 1 -14.03 3.57 3.21
N ALA A 2 -13.59 2.86 2.17
CA ALA A 2 -12.39 2.03 2.22
C ALA A 2 -11.20 2.82 1.68
N VAL A 3 -10.04 2.67 2.33
CA VAL A 3 -8.74 3.20 1.89
C VAL A 3 -7.68 2.13 2.15
N ALA A 4 -6.59 2.14 1.37
CA ALA A 4 -5.46 1.23 1.58
C ALA A 4 -4.63 1.65 2.80
N ALA A 5 -4.28 2.93 2.85
CA ALA A 5 -3.55 3.59 3.91
C ALA A 5 -4.06 5.03 4.07
N THR A 6 -3.38 5.81 4.90
CA THR A 6 -3.66 7.23 5.10
C THR A 6 -2.35 8.02 4.98
N HIS A 7 -2.40 9.33 5.21
CA HIS A 7 -1.21 10.16 5.24
C HIS A 7 -0.29 9.89 6.45
N ASP A 8 -0.81 9.26 7.52
CA ASP A 8 -0.08 8.93 8.75
C ASP A 8 0.56 7.53 8.73
N LEU A 9 0.28 6.75 7.68
CA LEU A 9 0.69 5.35 7.54
C LEU A 9 1.68 5.20 6.38
N PRO A 10 2.47 4.11 6.35
CA PRO A 10 3.28 3.80 5.18
C PRO A 10 2.43 3.63 3.92
N THR A 11 3.01 3.96 2.77
CA THR A 11 2.46 3.58 1.46
C THR A 11 2.39 2.06 1.34
N LEU A 12 1.74 1.52 0.30
CA LEU A 12 1.70 0.07 0.09
C LEU A 12 3.12 -0.53 -0.01
N ARG A 13 4.04 0.14 -0.71
CA ARG A 13 5.44 -0.27 -0.80
C ARG A 13 6.13 -0.17 0.56
N GLY A 14 6.02 0.98 1.23
CA GLY A 14 6.62 1.18 2.55
C GLY A 14 6.15 0.14 3.58
N TYR A 15 4.87 -0.24 3.53
CA TYR A 15 4.31 -1.27 4.40
C TYR A 15 4.90 -2.65 4.09
N TRP A 16 4.95 -3.01 2.81
CA TRP A 16 5.40 -4.34 2.37
C TRP A 16 6.89 -4.56 2.62
N GLU A 17 7.69 -3.50 2.52
CA GLU A 17 9.13 -3.49 2.77
C GLU A 17 9.48 -3.23 4.23
N SER A 18 8.49 -3.04 5.12
CA SER A 18 8.70 -2.66 6.52
C SER A 18 9.55 -1.39 6.69
N GLY A 19 9.44 -0.48 5.71
CA GLY A 19 10.18 0.77 5.66
C GLY A 19 9.83 1.73 6.80
N ASP A 20 8.58 1.72 7.25
CA ASP A 20 8.14 2.49 8.43
C ASP A 20 8.83 2.04 9.72
N LEU A 21 9.03 0.72 9.89
CA LEU A 21 9.73 0.18 11.06
C LEU A 21 11.23 0.52 11.02
N THR A 22 11.85 0.36 9.85
CA THR A 22 13.28 0.68 9.65
C THR A 22 13.55 2.17 9.81
N LEU A 23 12.72 3.01 9.19
CA LEU A 23 12.83 4.46 9.28
C LEU A 23 12.49 4.95 10.69
N GLY A 24 11.42 4.43 11.30
CA GLY A 24 11.06 4.74 12.68
C GLY A 24 12.19 4.40 13.67
N LYS A 25 12.89 3.27 13.47
CA LYS A 25 14.09 2.95 14.26
C LYS A 25 15.19 3.98 14.06
N THR A 26 15.48 4.35 12.81
CA THR A 26 16.49 5.37 12.48
C THR A 26 16.19 6.72 13.13
N LEU A 27 14.91 7.07 13.25
CA LEU A 27 14.44 8.31 13.87
C LEU A 27 14.27 8.24 15.40
N GLY A 28 14.60 7.10 16.02
CA GLY A 28 14.52 6.91 17.47
C GLY A 28 13.13 6.60 18.03
N LEU A 29 12.15 6.25 17.18
CA LEU A 29 10.78 5.94 17.61
C LEU A 29 10.65 4.57 18.28
N TYR A 30 11.58 3.66 18.00
CA TYR A 30 11.60 2.30 18.54
C TYR A 30 12.90 2.06 19.33
N PRO A 31 13.02 2.62 20.55
CA PRO A 31 14.21 2.44 21.37
C PRO A 31 14.34 1.01 21.92
N ASP A 32 13.22 0.31 22.11
CA ASP A 32 13.18 -1.07 22.60
C ASP A 32 13.25 -2.08 21.44
N GLU A 33 14.35 -2.86 21.39
CA GLU A 33 14.58 -3.88 20.35
C GLU A 33 13.66 -5.10 20.45
N VAL A 34 13.19 -5.45 21.65
CA VAL A 34 12.27 -6.57 21.85
C VAL A 34 10.91 -6.21 21.24
N VAL A 35 10.44 -4.99 21.50
CA VAL A 35 9.21 -4.46 20.91
C VAL A 35 9.34 -4.34 19.39
N LEU A 36 10.44 -3.75 18.89
CA LEU A 36 10.66 -3.60 17.44
C LEU A 36 10.69 -4.95 16.72
N ARG A 37 11.35 -5.97 17.29
CA ARG A 37 11.36 -7.32 16.73
C ARG A 37 9.96 -7.93 16.68
N GLY A 38 9.13 -7.68 17.69
CA GLY A 38 7.71 -8.08 17.69
C GLY A 38 6.95 -7.45 16.52
N LEU A 39 7.13 -6.15 16.27
CA LEU A 39 6.49 -5.45 15.15
C LEU A 39 6.87 -6.03 13.78
N TYR A 40 8.13 -6.42 13.58
CA TYR A 40 8.54 -7.11 12.35
C TYR A 40 7.87 -8.48 12.19
N GLN A 41 7.76 -9.26 13.27
CA GLN A 41 7.10 -10.57 13.24
C GLN A 41 5.60 -10.41 12.91
N ASP A 42 4.92 -9.48 13.57
CA ASP A 42 3.52 -9.17 13.30
C ASP A 42 3.32 -8.68 11.86
N ARG A 43 4.24 -7.86 11.34
CA ARG A 43 4.21 -7.38 9.96
C ARG A 43 4.31 -8.52 8.95
N GLU A 44 5.21 -9.47 9.15
CA GLU A 44 5.36 -10.61 8.24
C GLU A 44 4.12 -11.54 8.27
N LEU A 45 3.53 -11.77 9.45
CA LEU A 45 2.27 -12.50 9.58
C LEU A 45 1.12 -11.79 8.87
N ALA A 46 1.00 -10.47 9.05
CA ALA A 46 -0.02 -9.66 8.39
C ALA A 46 0.16 -9.64 6.87
N LYS A 47 1.39 -9.50 6.36
CA LYS A 47 1.71 -9.59 4.92
C LYS A 47 1.31 -10.94 4.34
N GLN A 48 1.59 -12.04 5.06
CA GLN A 48 1.19 -13.37 4.61
C GLN A 48 -0.33 -13.53 4.58
N GLY A 49 -1.04 -13.16 5.65
CA GLY A 49 -2.50 -13.24 5.69
C GLY A 49 -3.17 -12.36 4.63
N LEU A 50 -2.60 -11.19 4.34
CA LEU A 50 -3.06 -10.33 3.26
C LEU A 50 -2.84 -10.98 1.89
N LEU A 51 -1.65 -11.56 1.63
CA LEU A 51 -1.37 -12.28 0.38
C LEU A 51 -2.35 -13.43 0.16
N ASP A 52 -2.64 -14.19 1.22
CA ASP A 52 -3.61 -15.30 1.19
C ASP A 52 -5.01 -14.79 0.83
N ALA A 53 -5.44 -13.67 1.41
CA ALA A 53 -6.71 -13.03 1.07
C ALA A 53 -6.75 -12.54 -0.39
N LEU A 54 -5.67 -11.93 -0.89
CA LEU A 54 -5.58 -11.49 -2.28
C LEU A 54 -5.75 -12.65 -3.27
N HIS A 55 -5.19 -13.83 -2.97
CA HIS A 55 -5.41 -15.04 -3.76
C HIS A 55 -6.82 -15.58 -3.60
N LYS A 56 -7.31 -15.72 -2.36
CA LYS A 56 -8.63 -16.27 -2.04
C LYS A 56 -9.76 -15.53 -2.74
N TYR A 57 -9.67 -14.20 -2.82
CA TYR A 57 -10.69 -13.35 -3.44
C TYR A 57 -10.37 -12.95 -4.89
N GLY A 58 -9.41 -13.61 -5.54
CA GLY A 58 -9.16 -13.45 -6.98
C GLY A 58 -8.59 -12.08 -7.38
N CYS A 59 -7.88 -11.41 -6.48
CA CYS A 59 -7.23 -10.12 -6.75
C CYS A 59 -5.89 -10.29 -7.49
N LEU A 60 -5.24 -11.45 -7.33
CA LEU A 60 -3.98 -11.82 -7.97
C LEU A 60 -4.15 -12.93 -9.02
N PRO A 61 -3.29 -12.97 -10.05
CA PRO A 61 -3.23 -14.11 -10.96
C PRO A 61 -2.64 -15.33 -10.26
N LYS A 62 -3.07 -16.55 -10.66
CA LYS A 62 -2.59 -17.82 -10.09
C LYS A 62 -1.06 -18.01 -10.09
N ARG A 63 -0.36 -17.36 -11.03
CA ARG A 63 1.11 -17.42 -11.15
C ARG A 63 1.86 -16.57 -10.12
N ALA A 64 1.17 -15.69 -9.38
CA ALA A 64 1.81 -14.91 -8.33
C ALA A 64 2.25 -15.84 -7.19
N GLY A 65 3.36 -15.49 -6.52
CA GLY A 65 3.86 -16.25 -5.37
C GLY A 65 2.82 -16.31 -4.23
N HIS A 66 2.97 -17.31 -3.37
CA HIS A 66 2.09 -17.54 -2.21
C HIS A 66 2.82 -17.41 -0.87
N LYS A 67 4.11 -17.00 -0.88
CA LYS A 67 4.91 -16.80 0.32
C LYS A 67 5.39 -15.35 0.37
N ALA A 68 4.76 -14.54 1.22
CA ALA A 68 4.96 -13.10 1.26
C ALA A 68 6.41 -12.71 1.57
N SER A 69 7.09 -13.47 2.45
CA SER A 69 8.49 -13.24 2.81
C SER A 69 9.48 -13.41 1.64
N LEU A 70 9.06 -14.01 0.52
CA LEU A 70 9.86 -14.20 -0.69
C LEU A 70 9.46 -13.24 -1.82
N MET A 71 8.57 -12.28 -1.54
CA MET A 71 8.03 -11.37 -2.53
C MET A 71 8.38 -9.93 -2.15
N SER A 72 8.99 -9.20 -3.08
CA SER A 72 9.07 -7.74 -3.02
C SER A 72 7.80 -7.11 -3.60
N MET A 73 7.64 -5.79 -3.40
CA MET A 73 6.55 -5.06 -4.06
C MET A 73 6.73 -5.10 -5.58
N THR A 74 5.65 -5.41 -6.29
CA THR A 74 5.61 -5.45 -7.76
C THR A 74 4.34 -4.77 -8.27
N PRO A 75 4.27 -4.34 -9.54
CA PRO A 75 3.04 -3.80 -10.13
C PRO A 75 1.84 -4.77 -10.06
N THR A 76 2.10 -6.08 -10.01
CA THR A 76 1.03 -7.09 -9.86
C THR A 76 0.49 -7.11 -8.43
N LEU A 77 1.37 -7.07 -7.43
CA LEU A 77 0.97 -7.05 -6.02
C LEU A 77 0.31 -5.72 -5.65
N ASN A 78 0.92 -4.58 -6.03
CA ASN A 78 0.39 -3.23 -5.83
C ASN A 78 -1.06 -3.12 -6.37
N ARG A 79 -1.27 -3.55 -7.61
CA ARG A 79 -2.63 -3.59 -8.20
C ARG A 79 -3.54 -4.55 -7.43
N GLY A 80 -3.05 -5.73 -7.05
CA GLY A 80 -3.82 -6.70 -6.26
C GLY A 80 -4.36 -6.13 -4.95
N LEU A 81 -3.54 -5.38 -4.21
CA LEU A 81 -3.90 -4.70 -2.97
C LEU A 81 -5.02 -3.67 -3.19
N GLN A 82 -4.88 -2.83 -4.22
CA GLN A 82 -5.89 -1.83 -4.56
C GLN A 82 -7.20 -2.47 -5.08
N ARG A 83 -7.11 -3.58 -5.81
CA ARG A 83 -8.29 -4.36 -6.24
C ARG A 83 -9.08 -4.88 -5.06
N TYR A 84 -8.41 -5.38 -4.03
CA TYR A 84 -9.04 -5.95 -2.85
C TYR A 84 -10.01 -4.98 -2.18
N ILE A 85 -9.60 -3.73 -2.00
CA ILE A 85 -10.45 -2.68 -1.44
C ILE A 85 -11.47 -2.13 -2.45
N ALA A 86 -11.15 -2.14 -3.75
CA ALA A 86 -12.10 -1.77 -4.81
C ALA A 86 -13.25 -2.76 -4.96
N ASP A 87 -13.00 -4.05 -4.73
CA ASP A 87 -14.00 -5.12 -4.75
C ASP A 87 -14.84 -5.18 -3.46
N SER A 88 -14.48 -4.39 -2.43
CA SER A 88 -15.21 -4.35 -1.17
C SER A 88 -16.61 -3.74 -1.30
N ASN A 89 -17.47 -4.04 -0.34
CA ASN A 89 -18.85 -3.52 -0.30
C ASN A 89 -18.96 -2.05 0.14
N SER A 90 -17.82 -1.39 0.43
CA SER A 90 -17.80 0.01 0.84
C SER A 90 -18.40 0.91 -0.24
N ALA A 91 -19.26 1.84 0.17
CA ALA A 91 -19.90 2.79 -0.75
C ALA A 91 -18.88 3.73 -1.41
N LEU A 92 -17.85 4.13 -0.67
CA LEU A 92 -16.77 5.00 -1.13
C LEU A 92 -15.42 4.28 -1.05
N LEU A 93 -14.57 4.55 -2.03
CA LEU A 93 -13.16 4.13 -2.09
C LEU A 93 -12.30 5.40 -2.24
N GLY A 94 -11.31 5.56 -1.37
CA GLY A 94 -10.24 6.57 -1.52
C GLY A 94 -8.95 5.91 -1.97
N LEU A 95 -8.25 6.52 -2.92
CA LEU A 95 -6.97 6.05 -3.46
C LEU A 95 -5.91 7.14 -3.34
N GLN A 96 -4.70 6.76 -2.93
CA GLN A 96 -3.57 7.66 -2.82
C GLN A 96 -2.72 7.61 -4.10
N PRO A 97 -2.42 8.76 -4.75
CA PRO A 97 -1.55 8.78 -5.93
C PRO A 97 -0.15 8.22 -5.68
N GLU A 98 0.33 8.28 -4.44
CA GLU A 98 1.55 7.60 -4.00
C GLU A 98 1.59 6.13 -4.40
N ASP A 99 0.47 5.42 -4.28
CA ASP A 99 0.39 3.99 -4.59
C ASP A 99 0.24 3.73 -6.09
N TRP A 100 -0.26 4.70 -6.87
CA TRP A 100 -0.25 4.62 -8.34
C TRP A 100 1.18 4.75 -8.87
N LEU A 101 1.95 5.61 -8.23
CA LEU A 101 3.34 5.92 -8.54
C LEU A 101 4.34 5.00 -7.82
N ASP A 102 3.84 3.98 -7.11
CA ASP A 102 4.64 2.95 -6.41
C ASP A 102 5.71 3.55 -5.47
N MET A 103 5.36 4.66 -4.80
CA MET A 103 6.27 5.40 -3.92
C MET A 103 6.48 4.65 -2.60
N ALA A 104 7.70 4.68 -2.06
CA ALA A 104 8.03 4.04 -0.77
C ALA A 104 7.87 4.99 0.43
N GLU A 105 8.25 6.26 0.26
CA GLU A 105 8.44 7.18 1.37
C GLU A 105 7.13 7.79 1.91
N PRO A 106 6.91 7.80 3.24
CA PRO A 106 5.72 8.39 3.84
C PRO A 106 5.69 9.91 3.69
N VAL A 107 4.51 10.53 3.78
CA VAL A 107 4.40 12.00 3.83
C VAL A 107 4.50 12.55 5.26
N ASN A 108 4.06 11.75 6.24
CA ASN A 108 4.11 12.07 7.65
C ASN A 108 4.52 10.82 8.45
N ILE A 109 5.24 11.03 9.55
CA ILE A 109 5.53 9.99 10.54
C ILE A 109 5.04 10.48 11.91
N PRO A 110 3.93 9.94 12.42
CA PRO A 110 3.41 10.31 13.73
C PRO A 110 4.46 10.16 14.85
N GLY A 111 4.42 11.07 15.83
CA GLY A 111 5.41 11.10 16.92
C GLY A 111 6.74 11.77 16.55
N THR A 112 6.85 12.35 15.35
CA THR A 112 8.01 13.17 14.95
C THR A 112 7.61 14.64 14.77
N SER A 113 8.54 15.54 15.07
CA SER A 113 8.43 16.96 14.79
C SER A 113 9.50 17.38 13.79
N TYR A 114 10.77 17.38 14.21
CA TYR A 114 11.92 17.74 13.37
C TYR A 114 12.69 16.54 12.81
N GLN A 115 12.43 15.33 13.33
CA GLN A 115 13.17 14.12 12.97
C GLN A 115 12.91 13.71 11.51
N TYR A 116 11.68 13.92 11.03
CA TYR A 116 11.31 13.72 9.62
C TYR A 116 10.79 15.02 9.01
N LYS A 117 10.97 15.18 7.70
CA LYS A 117 10.43 16.31 6.94
C LYS A 117 8.94 16.10 6.66
N ASN A 118 8.13 16.02 7.72
CA ASN A 118 6.68 15.84 7.62
C ASN A 118 6.07 16.90 6.70
N TRP A 119 5.02 16.51 5.96
CA TRP A 119 4.23 17.40 5.11
C TRP A 119 4.99 18.03 3.94
N ARG A 120 6.13 17.45 3.55
CA ARG A 120 7.02 18.03 2.51
C ARG A 120 7.33 17.11 1.34
N ARG A 121 7.11 15.79 1.48
CA ARG A 121 7.41 14.80 0.44
C ARG A 121 6.45 14.98 -0.75
N LYS A 122 6.95 15.51 -1.86
CA LYS A 122 6.20 15.69 -3.12
C LYS A 122 5.93 14.33 -3.78
N LEU A 123 4.91 14.26 -4.64
CA LEU A 123 4.75 13.13 -5.54
C LEU A 123 5.96 13.03 -6.50
N SER A 124 6.25 11.81 -6.96
CA SER A 124 7.40 11.52 -7.83
C SER A 124 7.18 11.87 -9.31
N ALA A 125 5.97 12.28 -9.69
CA ALA A 125 5.62 12.68 -11.05
C ALA A 125 4.66 13.89 -11.04
N THR A 126 4.63 14.64 -12.15
CA THR A 126 3.65 15.71 -12.36
C THR A 126 2.29 15.11 -12.71
N LEU A 127 1.23 15.92 -12.67
CA LEU A 127 -0.11 15.50 -13.07
C LEU A 127 -0.14 15.09 -14.55
N GLU A 128 0.47 15.90 -15.42
CA GLU A 128 0.53 15.66 -16.86
C GLU A 128 1.24 14.34 -17.15
N SER A 129 2.38 14.09 -16.49
CA SER A 129 3.14 12.87 -16.69
C SER A 129 2.39 11.64 -16.19
N MET A 130 1.80 11.67 -14.99
CA MET A 130 1.15 10.49 -14.43
C MET A 130 -0.17 10.15 -15.16
N PHE A 131 -0.88 11.14 -15.70
CA PHE A 131 -2.08 10.91 -16.50
C PHE A 131 -1.78 10.63 -17.98
N ALA A 132 -0.55 10.86 -18.46
CA ALA A 132 -0.07 10.35 -19.73
C ALA A 132 0.54 8.94 -19.63
N ASP A 133 0.81 8.44 -18.41
CA ASP A 133 1.40 7.12 -18.19
C ASP A 133 0.38 5.99 -18.45
N ASP A 134 0.80 5.02 -19.24
CA ASP A 134 0.01 3.86 -19.63
C ASP A 134 -0.33 2.95 -18.45
N GLY A 135 0.60 2.82 -17.49
CA GLY A 135 0.45 1.98 -16.30
C GLY A 135 -0.62 2.54 -15.36
N VAL A 136 -0.53 3.82 -15.02
CA VAL A 136 -1.51 4.54 -14.20
C VAL A 136 -2.90 4.50 -14.84
N ASN A 137 -3.01 4.81 -16.13
CA ASN A 137 -4.30 4.76 -16.83
C ASN A 137 -4.92 3.35 -16.84
N LYS A 138 -4.12 2.31 -17.08
CA LYS A 138 -4.59 0.91 -17.03
C LYS A 138 -5.02 0.50 -15.62
N LEU A 139 -4.28 0.92 -14.60
CA LEU A 139 -4.62 0.68 -13.19
C LEU A 139 -5.96 1.32 -12.84
N LEU A 140 -6.12 2.63 -13.07
CA LEU A 140 -7.34 3.36 -12.72
C LEU A 140 -8.57 2.82 -13.48
N LYS A 141 -8.41 2.47 -14.76
CA LYS A 141 -9.47 1.84 -15.56
C LYS A 141 -9.89 0.46 -15.05
N ASP A 142 -8.94 -0.32 -14.51
CA ASP A 142 -9.24 -1.62 -13.89
C ASP A 142 -9.98 -1.46 -12.56
N LEU A 143 -9.56 -0.52 -11.71
CA LEU A 143 -10.20 -0.25 -10.42
C LEU A 143 -11.61 0.35 -10.58
N ASP A 144 -11.82 1.29 -11.51
CA ASP A 144 -13.15 1.82 -11.84
C ASP A 144 -14.11 0.71 -12.29
N ARG A 145 -13.64 -0.21 -13.15
CA ARG A 145 -14.44 -1.35 -13.59
C ARG A 145 -14.89 -2.23 -12.42
N ARG A 146 -13.98 -2.50 -11.47
CA ARG A 146 -14.28 -3.28 -10.26
C ARG A 146 -15.31 -2.60 -9.38
N ARG A 147 -15.17 -1.28 -9.15
CA ARG A 147 -16.15 -0.48 -8.42
C ARG A 147 -17.55 -0.56 -9.03
N ARG A 148 -17.66 -0.42 -10.35
CA ARG A 148 -18.94 -0.52 -11.07
C ARG A 148 -19.52 -1.94 -11.01
N ALA A 149 -18.68 -2.97 -11.10
CA ALA A 149 -19.11 -4.36 -10.98
C ALA A 149 -19.63 -4.69 -9.57
N ALA A 150 -18.97 -4.19 -8.51
CA ALA A 150 -19.40 -4.35 -7.13
C ALA A 150 -20.73 -3.63 -6.86
N ALA A 151 -20.94 -2.44 -7.43
CA ALA A 151 -22.19 -1.69 -7.29
C ALA A 151 -23.40 -2.41 -7.94
N LYS A 152 -23.19 -3.15 -9.03
CA LYS A 152 -24.25 -3.92 -9.72
C LYS A 152 -24.65 -5.22 -9.01
N LYS A 153 -23.87 -5.67 -8.02
CA LYS A 153 -24.16 -6.88 -7.23
C LYS A 153 -25.04 -6.60 -6.00
N LYS A 154 -25.38 -5.33 -5.76
CA LYS A 154 -26.37 -4.90 -4.76
C LYS A 154 -27.75 -4.91 -5.38
#